data_AF-A0A9D3WQ41-F1
#
_entry.id   AF-A0A9D3WQ41-F1
#
_cell.length_a   1.000
_cell.length_b   1.000
_cell.length_c   1.000
_cell.angle_alpha   90.00
_cell.angle_beta   90.00
_cell.angle_gamma   90.00
#
_symmetry.space_group_name_H-M   'P 1'
#
loop_
_entity.id
_entity.type
_entity.pdbx_description
1 polymer ?
#
loop_
_entity_poly.entity_id
_entity_poly.type
_entity_poly.pdbx_seq_one_letter_code
_entity_poly.pdbx_strand_id
1 'polypeptide(L)'
;MASRIPSEDDDIAEYLTTFERLCVIHEIPDKSSYPDCEINWSVFKGSAVCVYSMADIRMVFNGPFAHKEGPNYQWMPYTGKMPYPCPGTCPGGTFTPSMKSTKDYPDEVINFMRSHPLMYHAVYPVHRQPLVVRSNMHYRFTTVAVDQVDAADRRYEVLFLGTGTRRRALEKHTTWTHLGHAGGHAAQHWAQ
;
A
#
# COMPACT_ATOMS: atom_id res chain seq x y z
N MET A 1 -8.07 8.13 -13.35
CA MET A 1 -6.72 7.67 -13.76
C MET A 1 -5.84 7.54 -12.52
N ALA A 2 -5.06 6.47 -12.42
CA ALA A 2 -4.14 6.25 -11.29
C ALA A 2 -2.71 6.65 -11.68
N SER A 3 -2.00 7.33 -10.78
CA SER A 3 -0.61 7.76 -10.97
C SER A 3 0.33 6.78 -10.28
N ARG A 4 1.34 6.28 -11.00
CA ARG A 4 2.36 5.40 -10.41
C ARG A 4 3.24 6.19 -9.44
N ILE A 5 3.41 5.68 -8.24
CA ILE A 5 4.36 6.20 -7.24
C ILE A 5 5.67 5.42 -7.40
N PRO A 6 6.84 6.09 -7.35
CA PRO A 6 8.11 5.40 -7.23
C PRO A 6 8.15 4.59 -5.94
N SER A 7 8.31 3.27 -6.04
CA SER A 7 8.58 2.37 -4.92
C SER A 7 10.09 2.10 -4.83
N GLU A 8 10.60 1.94 -3.61
CA GLU A 8 11.99 1.52 -3.37
C GLU A 8 12.15 -0.01 -3.49
N ASP A 9 11.05 -0.76 -3.35
CA ASP A 9 10.99 -2.21 -3.50
C ASP A 9 10.54 -2.61 -4.92
N ASP A 10 11.39 -3.34 -5.64
CA ASP A 10 11.11 -3.82 -7.00
C ASP A 10 9.91 -4.79 -7.08
N ASP A 11 9.57 -5.46 -5.98
CA ASP A 11 8.46 -6.42 -5.87
C ASP A 11 7.10 -5.76 -5.55
N ILE A 12 7.09 -4.43 -5.35
CA ILE A 12 5.89 -3.66 -5.00
C ILE A 12 5.68 -2.56 -6.04
N ALA A 13 4.47 -2.45 -6.56
CA ALA A 13 4.09 -1.33 -7.42
C ALA A 13 2.90 -0.56 -6.82
N GLU A 14 3.13 0.71 -6.53
CA GLU A 14 2.17 1.59 -5.87
C GLU A 14 1.51 2.58 -6.83
N TYR A 15 0.20 2.78 -6.65
CA TYR A 15 -0.61 3.65 -7.49
C TYR A 15 -1.58 4.48 -6.64
N LEU A 16 -1.41 5.80 -6.66
CA LEU A 16 -2.40 6.72 -6.09
C LEU A 16 -3.55 6.91 -7.07
N THR A 17 -4.75 6.62 -6.61
CA THR A 17 -5.97 6.89 -7.35
C THR A 17 -6.50 8.28 -7.02
N THR A 18 -7.27 8.87 -7.92
CA THR A 18 -7.91 10.18 -7.73
C THR A 18 -8.94 10.19 -6.58
N PHE A 19 -9.22 9.03 -5.98
CA PHE A 19 -10.27 8.80 -4.98
C PHE A 19 -9.73 8.65 -3.55
N GLU A 20 -8.52 9.15 -3.27
CA GLU A 20 -7.84 8.96 -1.97
C GLU A 20 -7.70 7.47 -1.56
N ARG A 21 -7.51 6.58 -2.53
CA ARG A 21 -7.15 5.18 -2.29
C ARG A 21 -5.80 4.87 -2.91
N LEU A 22 -5.00 4.09 -2.18
CA LEU A 22 -3.73 3.56 -2.64
C LEU A 22 -3.95 2.12 -3.09
N CYS A 23 -3.68 1.84 -4.35
CA CYS A 23 -3.67 0.48 -4.89
C CYS A 23 -2.23 -0.03 -4.94
N VAL A 24 -1.99 -1.20 -4.37
CA VAL A 24 -0.66 -1.82 -4.33
C VAL A 24 -0.74 -3.20 -4.96
N ILE A 25 0.10 -3.42 -5.97
CA ILE A 25 0.32 -4.75 -6.54
C ILE A 25 1.46 -5.37 -5.73
N HIS A 26 1.15 -6.47 -5.05
CA HIS A 26 2.13 -7.32 -4.41
C HIS A 26 2.47 -8.48 -5.33
N GLU A 27 3.75 -8.66 -5.60
CA GLU A 27 4.20 -9.85 -6.29
C GLU A 27 4.52 -10.97 -5.28
N ILE A 28 4.03 -12.17 -5.53
CA ILE A 28 4.27 -13.35 -4.70
C ILE A 28 5.43 -14.12 -5.34
N PRO A 29 6.66 -14.06 -4.77
CA PRO A 29 7.82 -14.75 -5.32
C PRO A 29 7.68 -16.27 -5.14
N ASP A 30 8.33 -17.00 -6.03
CA ASP A 30 8.45 -18.47 -5.95
C ASP A 30 9.71 -18.84 -5.17
N LYS A 31 9.67 -19.96 -4.44
CA LYS A 31 10.83 -20.54 -3.75
C LYS A 31 12.04 -20.73 -4.67
N SER A 32 11.84 -20.93 -5.97
CA SER A 32 12.93 -21.08 -6.94
C SER A 32 13.83 -19.83 -7.10
N SER A 33 13.34 -18.64 -6.71
CA SER A 33 14.09 -17.38 -6.84
C SER A 33 15.06 -17.11 -5.68
N TYR A 34 14.86 -17.72 -4.50
CA TYR A 34 15.74 -17.55 -3.33
C TYR A 34 15.97 -18.90 -2.63
N PRO A 35 16.83 -19.77 -3.19
CA PRO A 35 17.04 -21.12 -2.67
C PRO A 35 17.68 -21.17 -1.27
N ASP A 36 18.35 -20.08 -0.85
CA ASP A 36 19.04 -19.96 0.45
C ASP A 36 18.12 -19.46 1.59
N CYS A 37 16.87 -19.09 1.30
CA CYS A 37 15.95 -18.63 2.33
C CYS A 37 15.15 -19.81 2.92
N GLU A 38 15.42 -20.20 4.18
CA GLU A 38 14.65 -21.20 4.96
C GLU A 38 13.21 -20.76 5.32
N ILE A 39 12.69 -19.76 4.62
CA ILE A 39 11.36 -19.22 4.87
C ILE A 39 10.38 -20.04 4.03
N ASN A 40 9.32 -20.58 4.65
CA ASN A 40 8.35 -21.42 3.98
C ASN A 40 7.41 -20.63 3.05
N TRP A 41 7.94 -20.06 1.97
CA TRP A 41 7.15 -19.38 0.95
C TRP A 41 6.50 -20.40 -0.02
N SER A 42 5.39 -19.99 -0.62
CA SER A 42 4.60 -20.80 -1.54
C SER A 42 5.40 -21.21 -2.79
N VAL A 43 5.16 -22.42 -3.31
CA VAL A 43 5.72 -22.96 -4.59
C VAL A 43 5.07 -22.31 -5.83
N PHE A 44 4.44 -21.15 -5.66
CA PHE A 44 3.49 -20.59 -6.61
C PHE A 44 3.82 -19.13 -6.88
N LYS A 45 4.08 -18.81 -8.16
CA LYS A 45 4.16 -17.42 -8.65
C LYS A 45 2.77 -16.83 -8.69
N GLY A 46 2.62 -15.61 -8.19
CA GLY A 46 1.34 -14.91 -8.22
C GLY A 46 1.45 -13.41 -8.08
N SER A 47 0.30 -12.75 -8.23
CA SER A 47 0.13 -11.33 -7.97
C SER A 47 -1.14 -11.14 -7.14
N ALA A 48 -1.08 -10.23 -6.18
CA ALA A 48 -2.23 -9.80 -5.41
C ALA A 48 -2.40 -8.29 -5.54
N VAL A 49 -3.64 -7.83 -5.65
CA VAL A 49 -3.97 -6.40 -5.66
C VAL A 49 -4.64 -6.06 -4.34
N CYS A 50 -4.00 -5.20 -3.57
CA CYS A 50 -4.50 -4.67 -2.31
C CYS A 50 -4.93 -3.23 -2.50
N VAL A 51 -6.03 -2.84 -1.86
CA VAL A 51 -6.51 -1.46 -1.84
C VAL A 51 -6.46 -0.95 -0.41
N TYR A 52 -5.92 0.24 -0.21
CA TYR A 52 -5.77 0.87 1.10
C TYR A 52 -6.49 2.22 1.11
N SER A 53 -7.11 2.54 2.25
CA SER A 53 -7.72 3.84 2.49
C SER A 53 -6.67 4.84 2.95
N MET A 54 -6.64 6.05 2.37
CA MET A 54 -5.75 7.11 2.87
C MET A 54 -6.11 7.53 4.30
N ALA A 55 -7.34 7.32 4.76
CA ALA A 55 -7.72 7.55 6.16
C ALA A 55 -7.00 6.58 7.11
N ASP A 56 -6.92 5.29 6.75
CA ASP A 56 -6.23 4.28 7.56
C ASP A 56 -4.72 4.51 7.54
N ILE A 57 -4.16 4.90 6.39
CA ILE A 57 -2.75 5.29 6.26
C ILE A 57 -2.45 6.46 7.19
N ARG A 58 -3.23 7.55 7.12
CA ARG A 58 -3.07 8.73 7.99
C ARG A 58 -3.23 8.36 9.47
N MET A 59 -4.16 7.45 9.81
CA MET A 59 -4.35 6.97 11.18
C MET A 59 -3.09 6.25 11.71
N VAL A 60 -2.47 5.39 10.90
CA VAL A 60 -1.24 4.69 11.29
C VAL A 60 -0.09 5.67 11.46
N PHE A 61 0.08 6.65 10.56
CA PHE A 61 1.12 7.68 10.67
C PHE A 61 0.94 8.64 11.85
N ASN A 62 -0.29 8.76 12.38
CA ASN A 62 -0.57 9.49 13.62
C ASN A 62 -0.47 8.59 14.88
N GLY A 63 -0.12 7.31 14.70
CA GLY A 63 0.04 6.34 15.77
C GLY A 63 1.43 6.33 16.41
N PRO A 64 1.73 5.31 17.24
CA PRO A 64 3.04 5.16 17.86
C PRO A 64 4.10 4.70 16.84
N PHE A 65 5.31 5.25 16.97
CA PHE A 65 6.49 4.77 16.26
C PHE A 65 6.97 3.43 16.82
N ALA A 66 7.58 2.61 15.97
CA ALA A 66 8.21 1.37 16.40
C ALA A 66 9.57 1.66 17.05
N HIS A 67 9.82 1.06 18.20
CA HIS A 67 11.04 1.25 19.00
C HIS A 67 11.66 -0.10 19.40
N LYS A 68 12.98 -0.13 19.50
CA LYS A 68 13.76 -1.23 20.08
C LYS A 68 14.75 -0.64 21.09
N GLU A 69 14.75 -1.17 22.31
CA GLU A 69 15.72 -0.76 23.34
C GLU A 69 17.15 -1.19 23.01
N GLY A 70 17.32 -2.19 22.14
CA GLY A 70 18.62 -2.63 21.65
C GLY A 70 18.51 -3.63 20.50
N PRO A 71 19.64 -4.10 19.95
CA PRO A 71 19.66 -4.94 18.74
C PRO A 71 18.89 -6.25 18.88
N ASN A 72 18.91 -6.84 20.09
CA ASN A 72 18.30 -8.13 20.40
C ASN A 72 16.88 -8.00 20.99
N TYR A 73 16.35 -6.78 21.10
CA TYR A 73 15.01 -6.54 21.65
C TYR A 73 13.95 -6.62 20.55
N GLN A 74 12.73 -6.97 20.96
CA GLN A 74 11.58 -6.97 20.07
C GLN A 74 11.15 -5.52 19.74
N TRP A 75 10.55 -5.33 18.56
CA TRP A 75 9.87 -4.08 18.23
C TRP A 75 8.67 -3.86 19.16
N MET A 76 8.61 -2.70 19.78
CA MET A 76 7.61 -2.29 20.75
C MET A 76 7.05 -0.91 20.33
N PRO A 77 5.84 -0.53 20.76
CA PRO A 77 5.36 0.83 20.54
C PRO A 77 6.17 1.81 21.39
N TYR A 78 6.62 2.92 20.80
CA TYR A 78 7.31 3.98 21.52
C TYR A 78 6.35 4.66 22.50
N THR A 79 6.72 4.66 23.79
CA THR A 79 5.92 5.23 24.89
C THR A 79 6.55 6.48 25.52
N GLY A 80 7.72 6.90 25.02
CA GLY A 80 8.41 8.08 25.50
C GLY A 80 7.76 9.39 25.04
N LYS A 81 8.37 10.51 25.39
CA LYS A 81 7.89 11.83 25.01
C LYS A 81 8.10 12.07 23.52
N MET A 82 7.01 12.32 22.79
CA MET A 82 7.10 12.71 21.38
C MET A 82 7.72 14.12 21.26
N PRO A 83 8.74 14.32 20.41
CA PRO A 83 9.28 15.65 20.18
C PRO A 83 8.27 16.50 19.40
N TYR A 84 8.41 17.82 19.51
CA TYR A 84 7.54 18.78 18.83
C TYR A 84 8.32 19.58 17.77
N PRO A 85 7.73 19.80 16.58
CA PRO A 85 6.44 19.29 16.12
C PRO A 85 6.46 17.78 15.88
N CYS A 86 5.26 17.20 15.82
CA CYS A 86 5.10 15.76 15.68
C CYS A 86 5.93 15.28 14.45
N PRO A 87 6.84 14.31 14.62
CA PRO A 87 7.66 13.82 13.53
C PRO A 87 6.81 13.37 12.32
N GLY A 88 7.20 13.78 11.12
CA GLY A 88 6.42 13.57 9.89
C GLY A 88 5.44 14.71 9.53
N THR A 89 5.26 15.71 10.40
CA THR A 89 4.46 16.90 10.07
C THR A 89 5.15 17.74 8.99
N CYS A 90 4.39 18.33 8.06
CA CYS A 90 4.93 19.25 7.06
C CYS A 90 5.10 20.68 7.61
N PRO A 91 6.11 21.45 7.15
CA PRO A 91 6.27 22.85 7.53
C PRO A 91 5.14 23.72 6.96
N GLY A 92 4.86 24.86 7.60
CA GLY A 92 3.85 25.83 7.16
C GLY A 92 2.40 25.41 7.41
N GLY A 93 2.17 24.37 8.22
CA GLY A 93 0.84 23.95 8.63
C GLY A 93 0.27 24.80 9.77
N THR A 94 -0.98 24.53 10.14
CA THR A 94 -1.65 25.19 11.29
C THR A 94 -0.90 25.00 12.60
N PHE A 95 -0.22 23.87 12.76
CA PHE A 95 0.58 23.53 13.94
C PHE A 95 2.06 23.92 13.81
N THR A 96 2.53 24.32 12.63
CA THR A 96 3.93 24.69 12.39
C THR A 96 4.04 26.04 11.65
N PRO A 97 3.31 27.10 12.07
CA PRO A 97 3.21 28.34 11.30
C PRO A 97 4.53 29.12 11.21
N SER A 98 5.44 28.91 12.18
CA SER A 98 6.76 29.54 12.21
C SER A 98 7.82 28.83 11.38
N MET A 99 7.58 27.57 10.98
CA MET A 99 8.55 26.74 10.24
C MET A 99 8.22 26.80 8.76
N LYS A 100 9.12 27.35 7.94
CA LYS A 100 8.91 27.54 6.50
C LYS A 100 9.55 26.43 5.67
N SER A 101 10.56 25.76 6.24
CA SER A 101 11.28 24.67 5.62
C SER A 101 11.52 23.53 6.61
N THR A 102 11.74 22.32 6.11
CA THR A 102 12.18 21.17 6.92
C THR A 102 13.54 21.40 7.59
N LYS A 103 14.32 22.38 7.09
CA LYS A 103 15.57 22.83 7.72
C LYS A 103 15.36 23.59 9.03
N ASP A 104 14.16 24.12 9.26
CA ASP A 104 13.84 24.88 10.47
C ASP A 104 13.41 23.95 11.63
N TYR A 105 13.40 22.63 11.42
CA TYR A 105 13.05 21.67 12.45
C TYR A 105 14.16 21.52 13.51
N PRO A 106 13.80 21.40 14.80
CA PRO A 106 14.79 21.13 15.86
C PRO A 106 15.52 19.81 15.65
N ASP A 107 16.79 19.74 16.04
CA ASP A 107 17.62 18.54 15.94
C ASP A 107 17.01 17.32 16.67
N GLU A 108 16.25 17.55 17.74
CA GLU A 108 15.53 16.49 18.47
C GLU A 108 14.56 15.73 17.56
N VAL A 109 13.78 16.44 16.74
CA VAL A 109 12.82 15.85 15.78
C VAL A 109 13.58 15.08 14.70
N ILE A 110 14.67 15.65 14.18
CA ILE A 110 15.48 15.04 13.13
C ILE A 110 16.16 13.75 13.62
N ASN A 111 16.74 13.77 14.82
CA ASN A 111 17.38 12.61 15.43
C ASN A 111 16.36 11.53 15.80
N PHE A 112 15.17 11.93 16.25
CA PHE A 112 14.07 11.00 16.51
C PHE A 112 13.67 10.26 15.23
N MET A 113 13.40 10.97 14.13
CA MET A 113 13.03 10.35 12.84
C MET A 113 14.11 9.41 12.31
N ARG A 114 15.38 9.76 12.47
CA ARG A 114 16.50 8.91 12.03
C ARG A 114 16.57 7.59 12.82
N SER A 115 16.22 7.63 14.10
CA SER A 115 16.24 6.44 14.97
C SER A 115 14.92 5.66 14.95
N HIS A 116 13.82 6.30 14.54
CA HIS A 116 12.47 5.73 14.51
C HIS A 116 11.78 5.95 13.15
N PRO A 117 12.28 5.34 12.06
CA PRO A 117 11.68 5.53 10.73
C PRO A 117 10.39 4.73 10.51
N LEU A 118 10.07 3.76 11.39
CA LEU A 118 8.94 2.85 11.23
C LEU A 118 7.79 3.18 12.18
N MET A 119 6.57 3.02 11.70
CA MET A 119 5.37 3.02 12.55
C MET A 119 5.16 1.62 13.15
N TYR A 120 4.63 1.55 14.38
CA TYR A 120 4.40 0.27 15.05
C TYR A 120 3.19 -0.49 14.49
N HIS A 121 2.14 0.22 14.11
CA HIS A 121 0.95 -0.38 13.52
C HIS A 121 1.13 -0.60 12.02
N ALA A 122 0.67 -1.73 11.51
CA ALA A 122 0.59 -1.98 10.07
C ALA A 122 -0.68 -1.36 9.48
N VAL A 123 -0.58 -0.85 8.25
CA VAL A 123 -1.76 -0.48 7.46
C VAL A 123 -2.33 -1.76 6.85
N TYR A 124 -3.61 -2.03 7.11
CA TYR A 124 -4.30 -3.17 6.51
C TYR A 124 -5.04 -2.76 5.24
N PRO A 125 -5.13 -3.64 4.23
CA PRO A 125 -5.99 -3.37 3.08
C PRO A 125 -7.45 -3.28 3.52
N VAL A 126 -8.27 -2.62 2.71
CA VAL A 126 -9.72 -2.56 2.88
C VAL A 126 -10.25 -3.99 3.02
N HIS A 127 -11.12 -4.22 4.01
CA HIS A 127 -11.62 -5.56 4.40
C HIS A 127 -10.56 -6.57 4.90
N ARG A 128 -9.32 -6.13 5.18
CA ARG A 128 -8.20 -6.95 5.68
C ARG A 128 -7.85 -8.14 4.76
N GLN A 129 -8.16 -8.05 3.47
CA GLN A 129 -7.87 -9.07 2.48
C GLN A 129 -7.52 -8.43 1.12
N PRO A 130 -6.76 -9.12 0.25
CA PRO A 130 -6.54 -8.66 -1.11
C PRO A 130 -7.85 -8.61 -1.91
N LEU A 131 -7.98 -7.62 -2.78
CA LEU A 131 -9.14 -7.46 -3.65
C LEU A 131 -9.12 -8.48 -4.80
N VAL A 132 -7.94 -8.76 -5.34
CA VAL A 132 -7.70 -9.74 -6.40
C VAL A 132 -6.49 -10.57 -6.01
N VAL A 133 -6.58 -11.89 -6.15
CA VAL A 133 -5.45 -12.81 -6.02
C VAL A 133 -5.39 -13.69 -7.26
N ARG A 134 -4.22 -13.70 -7.91
CA ARG A 134 -3.93 -14.55 -9.06
C ARG A 134 -2.68 -15.37 -8.75
N SER A 135 -2.86 -16.67 -8.54
CA SER A 135 -1.77 -17.64 -8.31
C SER A 135 -1.66 -18.63 -9.48
N ASN A 136 -0.48 -19.23 -9.66
CA ASN A 136 -0.21 -20.28 -10.67
C ASN A 136 -0.30 -19.79 -12.12
N MET A 137 0.01 -18.52 -12.34
CA MET A 137 0.06 -17.92 -13.67
C MET A 137 1.50 -17.65 -14.09
N HIS A 138 1.76 -17.83 -15.39
CA HIS A 138 3.07 -17.51 -16.01
C HIS A 138 3.30 -16.00 -16.21
N TYR A 139 2.36 -15.15 -15.76
CA TYR A 139 2.41 -13.71 -15.89
C TYR A 139 2.14 -13.04 -14.54
N ARG A 140 2.68 -11.84 -14.37
CA ARG A 140 2.49 -10.97 -13.20
C ARG A 140 1.72 -9.72 -13.60
N PHE A 141 0.97 -9.16 -12.66
CA PHE A 141 0.42 -7.82 -12.83
C PHE A 141 1.54 -6.79 -12.70
N THR A 142 1.61 -5.87 -13.65
CA THR A 142 2.65 -4.84 -13.70
C THR A 142 2.11 -3.44 -13.57
N THR A 143 0.84 -3.24 -13.92
CA THR A 143 0.17 -1.94 -13.83
C THR A 143 -1.28 -2.09 -13.43
N VAL A 144 -1.82 -1.07 -12.78
CA VAL A 144 -3.24 -0.96 -12.48
C VAL A 144 -3.76 0.41 -12.91
N ALA A 145 -4.94 0.42 -13.52
CA ALA A 145 -5.74 1.62 -13.70
C ALA A 145 -7.13 1.38 -13.12
N VAL A 146 -7.70 2.42 -12.51
CA VAL A 146 -9.04 2.38 -11.93
C VAL A 146 -9.91 3.41 -12.62
N ASP A 147 -11.10 2.97 -13.02
CA ASP A 147 -12.14 3.83 -13.60
C ASP A 147 -13.44 3.67 -12.81
N GLN A 148 -14.23 4.74 -12.75
CA GLN A 148 -15.56 4.72 -12.16
C GLN A 148 -16.61 4.73 -13.26
N VAL A 149 -17.45 3.71 -13.30
CA VAL A 149 -18.48 3.53 -14.32
C VAL A 149 -19.85 3.66 -13.66
N ASP A 150 -20.64 4.62 -14.11
CA ASP A 150 -22.06 4.69 -13.79
C ASP A 150 -22.81 3.61 -14.57
N ALA A 151 -23.30 2.58 -13.87
CA ALA A 151 -24.18 1.59 -14.45
C ALA A 151 -25.65 1.91 -14.14
N ALA A 152 -26.57 1.13 -14.69
CA ALA A 152 -28.01 1.36 -14.59
C ALA A 152 -28.55 1.35 -13.14
N ASP A 153 -27.85 0.71 -12.20
CA ASP A 153 -28.23 0.60 -10.80
C ASP A 153 -27.39 1.50 -9.88
N ARG A 154 -26.06 1.49 -10.01
CA ARG A 154 -25.14 2.30 -9.21
C ARG A 154 -23.79 2.49 -9.90
N ARG A 155 -22.93 3.25 -9.26
CA ARG A 155 -21.55 3.47 -9.67
C ARG A 155 -20.65 2.31 -9.24
N TYR A 156 -19.79 1.85 -10.16
CA TYR A 156 -18.81 0.79 -9.95
C TYR A 156 -17.39 1.28 -10.11
N GLU A 157 -16.48 0.65 -9.36
CA GLU A 157 -15.05 0.77 -9.58
C GLU A 157 -14.57 -0.43 -10.39
N VAL A 158 -14.03 -0.14 -11.57
CA VAL A 158 -13.49 -1.14 -12.49
C VAL A 158 -11.98 -1.05 -12.44
N LEU A 159 -11.33 -2.16 -12.09
CA LEU A 159 -9.88 -2.32 -12.12
C LEU A 159 -9.46 -2.91 -13.46
N PHE A 160 -8.51 -2.23 -14.10
CA PHE A 160 -7.81 -2.66 -15.29
C PHE A 160 -6.40 -3.08 -14.89
N LEU A 161 -6.10 -4.37 -15.01
CA LEU A 161 -4.81 -4.94 -14.62
C LEU A 161 -4.00 -5.25 -15.87
N GLY A 162 -2.86 -4.57 -16.01
CA GLY A 162 -1.90 -4.78 -17.09
C GLY A 162 -0.94 -5.92 -16.75
N THR A 163 -0.61 -6.72 -17.76
CA THR A 163 0.37 -7.82 -17.64
C THR A 163 1.56 -7.55 -18.57
N GLY A 164 2.77 -7.92 -18.13
CA GLY A 164 4.03 -7.60 -18.84
C GLY A 164 4.35 -8.46 -20.07
N THR A 165 3.48 -9.38 -20.48
CA THR A 165 3.77 -10.27 -21.63
C THR A 165 3.38 -9.59 -22.95
N ARG A 166 4.10 -9.88 -24.05
CA ARG A 166 3.93 -9.22 -25.37
C ARG A 166 2.53 -9.38 -26.00
N ARG A 167 1.63 -10.18 -25.41
CA ARG A 167 0.18 -10.08 -25.66
C ARG A 167 -0.37 -9.13 -24.61
N ARG A 168 -0.90 -7.95 -25.02
CA ARG A 168 -1.59 -7.00 -24.14
C ARG A 168 -2.88 -7.64 -23.61
N ALA A 169 -2.77 -8.62 -22.73
CA ALA A 169 -3.89 -9.17 -22.00
C ALA A 169 -4.24 -8.17 -20.90
N LEU A 170 -5.38 -7.51 -21.07
CA LEU A 170 -5.98 -6.62 -20.09
C LEU A 170 -7.01 -7.42 -19.30
N GLU A 171 -6.78 -7.61 -18.02
CA GLU A 171 -7.78 -8.25 -17.17
C GLU A 171 -8.68 -7.17 -16.57
N LYS A 172 -9.99 -7.33 -16.74
CA LYS A 172 -11.00 -6.43 -16.17
C LYS A 172 -11.62 -7.08 -14.94
N HIS A 173 -11.39 -6.47 -13.79
CA HIS A 173 -12.03 -6.85 -12.54
C HIS A 173 -13.07 -5.80 -12.16
N THR A 174 -14.31 -6.24 -11.95
CA THR A 174 -15.38 -5.36 -11.46
C THR A 174 -15.66 -5.69 -10.02
N THR A 175 -15.43 -4.72 -9.14
CA THR A 175 -15.64 -4.89 -7.70
C THR A 175 -16.74 -3.95 -7.23
N TRP A 176 -17.69 -4.50 -6.47
CA TRP A 176 -18.86 -3.79 -6.01
C TRP A 176 -18.63 -3.47 -4.53
N THR A 177 -18.26 -2.23 -4.21
CA THR A 177 -18.12 -1.79 -2.81
C THR A 177 -19.51 -1.55 -2.23
N HIS A 178 -20.07 -2.56 -1.56
CA HIS A 178 -21.18 -2.30 -0.65
C HIS A 178 -20.60 -1.56 0.57
N LEU A 179 -20.95 -0.29 0.76
CA LEU A 179 -20.97 0.30 2.09
C LEU A 179 -22.00 -0.52 2.89
N GLY A 180 -21.58 -1.62 3.52
CA GLY A 180 -22.38 -2.27 4.56
C GLY A 180 -22.39 -3.80 4.62
N HIS A 181 -22.44 -4.58 3.54
CA HIS A 181 -22.59 -6.05 3.64
C HIS A 181 -21.87 -6.80 2.49
N ALA A 182 -21.23 -7.92 2.85
CA ALA A 182 -20.38 -8.83 2.07
C ALA A 182 -20.47 -8.74 0.52
N GLY A 183 -19.37 -8.32 -0.12
CA GLY A 183 -19.27 -8.17 -1.57
C GLY A 183 -18.96 -9.48 -2.31
N GLY A 184 -19.73 -9.77 -3.35
CA GLY A 184 -19.41 -10.80 -4.34
C GLY A 184 -18.45 -10.27 -5.42
N HIS A 185 -17.60 -11.16 -5.95
CA HIS A 185 -16.60 -10.84 -6.98
C HIS A 185 -17.04 -11.40 -8.33
N ALA A 186 -16.98 -10.60 -9.41
CA ALA A 186 -17.17 -11.07 -10.78
C ALA A 186 -15.96 -10.65 -11.63
N ALA A 187 -15.15 -11.63 -12.04
CA ALA A 187 -14.04 -11.42 -12.97
C ALA A 187 -14.50 -11.82 -14.38
N GLN A 188 -14.36 -10.92 -15.36
CA GLN A 188 -14.65 -11.21 -16.76
C GLN A 188 -13.38 -11.07 -17.60
N HIS A 189 -12.94 -12.16 -18.22
CA HIS A 189 -11.84 -12.15 -19.18
C HIS A 189 -12.34 -11.63 -20.53
N TRP A 190 -11.70 -10.58 -21.04
CA TRP A 190 -11.90 -10.10 -22.41
C TRP A 190 -10.54 -10.13 -23.12
N ALA A 191 -10.40 -11.03 -24.09
CA ALA A 191 -9.31 -10.95 -25.07
C ALA A 191 -9.75 -9.93 -26.15
N GLN A 192 -8.89 -8.94 -26.42
CA GLN A 192 -8.99 -8.13 -27.64
C GLN A 192 -8.26 -8.84 -28.78
#